data_AF-A0A2J8B4P7-F1
#
_entry.id   AF-A0A2J8B4P7-F1
#
_cell.length_a   1.000
_cell.length_b   1.000
_cell.length_c   1.000
_cell.angle_alpha   90.00
_cell.angle_beta   90.00
_cell.angle_gamma   90.00
#
_symmetry.space_group_name_H-M   'P 1'
#
loop_
_entity.id
_entity.type
_entity.pdbx_description
1 polymer ?
#
loop_
_entity_poly.entity_id
_entity_poly.type
_entity_poly.pdbx_seq_one_letter_code
_entity_poly.pdbx_strand_id
1 'polypeptide(L)'
;MLVKDKQEIIATHKDMVKTVFDTSSLENEQLKLEEELNIVAEKVNNCINENARKLQDQDEYEKKYVSLVNRFNTVESRLKEVKAGIVEKQARRDEVEYFIEDLKKQDLLTAFDENVWLSMVDYLIVHKDGKVEFAFLDGSVMKIDG
;
A
#
# COMPACT_ATOMS: atom_id res chain seq x y z
N MET A 1 10.95 21.55 10.90
CA MET A 1 10.50 21.26 9.52
C MET A 1 9.85 22.52 8.94
N LEU A 2 10.19 22.91 7.71
CA LEU A 2 9.58 24.08 7.08
C LEU A 2 8.11 23.81 6.71
N VAL A 3 7.30 24.88 6.67
CA VAL A 3 5.88 24.80 6.29
C VAL A 3 5.70 24.22 4.89
N LYS A 4 6.57 24.61 3.96
CA LYS A 4 6.50 24.20 2.55
C LYS A 4 6.76 22.70 2.39
N ASP A 5 7.82 22.18 3.00
CA ASP A 5 8.16 20.75 2.98
C ASP A 5 7.03 19.92 3.61
N LYS A 6 6.42 20.43 4.69
CA LYS A 6 5.28 19.76 5.35
C LYS A 6 4.07 19.67 4.43
N GLN A 7 3.75 20.74 3.71
CA GLN A 7 2.62 20.76 2.78
C GLN A 7 2.85 19.87 1.56
N GLU A 8 4.07 19.88 1.02
CA GLU A 8 4.45 19.05 -0.13
C GLU A 8 4.38 17.56 0.22
N ILE A 9 4.98 17.16 1.35
CA ILE A 9 4.89 15.76 1.83
C ILE A 9 3.43 15.34 2.02
N ILE A 10 2.59 16.16 2.66
CA ILE A 10 1.18 15.84 2.85
C ILE A 10 0.44 15.71 1.51
N ALA A 11 0.72 16.58 0.53
CA ALA A 11 0.07 16.55 -0.78
C ALA A 11 0.44 15.28 -1.56
N THR A 12 1.74 14.98 -1.70
CA THR A 12 2.23 13.79 -2.39
C THR A 12 1.67 12.50 -1.77
N HIS A 13 1.57 12.43 -0.44
CA HIS A 13 1.05 11.23 0.21
C HIS A 13 -0.47 11.08 0.01
N LYS A 14 -1.25 12.17 -0.03
CA LYS A 14 -2.69 12.08 -0.34
C LYS A 14 -2.94 11.49 -1.73
N ASP A 15 -2.11 11.83 -2.70
CA ASP A 15 -2.24 11.29 -4.06
C ASP A 15 -1.80 9.82 -4.14
N MET A 16 -0.78 9.44 -3.37
CA MET A 16 -0.35 8.05 -3.22
C MET A 16 -1.46 7.19 -2.59
N VAL A 17 -2.16 7.70 -1.56
CA VAL A 17 -3.25 6.97 -0.90
C VAL A 17 -4.39 6.65 -1.87
N LYS A 18 -4.74 7.57 -2.77
CA LYS A 18 -5.82 7.36 -3.75
C LYS A 18 -5.50 6.36 -4.85
N THR A 19 -4.22 6.09 -5.10
CA THR A 19 -3.78 5.33 -6.28
C THR A 19 -3.10 4.02 -5.91
N VAL A 20 -2.15 4.05 -4.98
CA VAL A 20 -1.34 2.89 -4.59
C VAL A 20 -2.08 1.97 -3.62
N PHE A 21 -2.91 2.53 -2.74
CA PHE A 21 -3.66 1.77 -1.74
C PHE A 21 -5.13 1.52 -2.09
N ASP A 22 -5.54 1.81 -3.33
CA ASP A 22 -6.87 1.43 -3.79
C ASP A 22 -7.01 -0.09 -3.82
N THR A 23 -8.01 -0.59 -3.10
CA THR A 23 -8.36 -2.02 -3.00
C THR A 23 -9.56 -2.39 -3.87
N SER A 24 -10.22 -1.42 -4.51
CA SER A 24 -11.48 -1.63 -5.24
C SER A 24 -11.42 -2.77 -6.27
N SER A 25 -10.30 -2.89 -6.99
CA SER A 25 -10.09 -3.98 -7.96
C SER A 25 -10.00 -5.35 -7.28
N LEU A 26 -9.24 -5.44 -6.18
CA LEU A 26 -9.06 -6.68 -5.41
C LEU A 26 -10.35 -7.09 -4.72
N GLU A 27 -11.13 -6.15 -4.19
CA GLU A 27 -12.44 -6.43 -3.58
C GLU A 27 -13.44 -6.97 -4.60
N ASN A 28 -13.46 -6.39 -5.82
CA ASN A 28 -14.26 -6.92 -6.92
C ASN A 28 -13.81 -8.32 -7.34
N GLU A 29 -12.51 -8.59 -7.36
CA GLU A 29 -11.97 -9.93 -7.62
C GLU A 29 -12.37 -10.92 -6.51
N GLN A 30 -12.27 -10.51 -5.24
CA GLN A 30 -12.69 -11.30 -4.09
C GLN A 30 -14.14 -11.76 -4.22
N LEU A 31 -15.06 -10.83 -4.53
CA LEU A 31 -16.49 -11.15 -4.70
C LEU A 31 -16.72 -12.19 -5.81
N LYS A 32 -16.05 -12.03 -6.95
CA LYS A 32 -16.16 -12.98 -8.08
C LYS A 32 -15.61 -14.36 -7.71
N LEU A 33 -14.49 -14.40 -7.00
CA LEU A 33 -13.88 -15.65 -6.55
C LEU A 33 -14.75 -16.36 -5.50
N GLU A 34 -15.37 -15.62 -4.58
CA GLU A 34 -16.31 -16.18 -3.60
C GLU A 34 -17.55 -16.77 -4.28
N GLU A 35 -18.10 -16.09 -5.28
CA GLU A 35 -19.20 -16.61 -6.10
C GLU A 35 -18.78 -17.86 -6.88
N GLU A 36 -17.62 -17.85 -7.54
CA GLU A 36 -17.11 -19.01 -8.26
C GLU A 36 -16.86 -20.20 -7.32
N LEU A 37 -16.30 -19.96 -6.14
CA LEU A 37 -16.03 -21.00 -5.15
C LEU A 37 -17.32 -21.70 -4.70
N ASN A 38 -18.39 -20.93 -4.48
CA ASN A 38 -19.72 -21.46 -4.17
C ASN A 38 -20.28 -22.32 -5.30
N ILE A 39 -20.18 -21.84 -6.56
CA ILE A 39 -20.63 -22.59 -7.74
C ILE A 39 -19.86 -23.91 -7.89
N VAL A 40 -18.54 -23.89 -7.67
CA VAL A 40 -17.72 -25.10 -7.77
C VAL A 40 -18.03 -26.07 -6.63
N ALA A 41 -18.23 -25.58 -5.40
CA ALA A 41 -18.65 -26.41 -4.27
C ALA A 41 -19.99 -27.11 -4.54
N GLU A 42 -20.96 -26.39 -5.11
CA GLU A 42 -22.25 -26.96 -5.50
C GLU A 42 -22.07 -28.05 -6.57
N LYS A 43 -21.23 -27.82 -7.58
CA LYS A 43 -20.93 -28.82 -8.61
C LYS A 43 -20.25 -30.07 -8.05
N VAL A 44 -19.34 -29.93 -7.09
CA VAL A 44 -18.71 -31.06 -6.40
C VAL A 44 -19.78 -31.87 -5.66
N ASN A 45 -20.63 -31.21 -4.87
CA ASN A 45 -21.71 -31.88 -4.13
C ASN A 45 -22.70 -32.59 -5.05
N ASN A 46 -23.09 -31.96 -6.16
CA ASN A 46 -23.97 -32.57 -7.16
C ASN A 46 -23.30 -33.79 -7.81
N CYS A 47 -22.01 -33.72 -8.15
CA CYS A 47 -21.25 -34.84 -8.70
C CYS A 47 -21.25 -36.05 -7.74
N ILE A 48 -21.03 -35.82 -6.44
CA ILE A 48 -21.07 -36.86 -5.40
C ILE A 48 -22.48 -37.47 -5.29
N ASN A 49 -23.51 -36.61 -5.23
CA ASN A 49 -24.90 -37.04 -5.08
C ASN A 49 -25.40 -37.86 -6.29
N GLU A 50 -24.98 -37.51 -7.50
CA GLU A 50 -25.33 -38.25 -8.72
C GLU A 50 -24.72 -39.64 -8.74
N ASN A 51 -23.43 -39.78 -8.40
CA ASN A 51 -22.74 -41.06 -8.32
C ASN A 51 -23.33 -41.97 -7.22
N ALA A 52 -23.79 -41.40 -6.10
CA ALA A 52 -24.46 -42.15 -5.03
C ALA A 52 -25.84 -42.73 -5.45
N ARG A 53 -26.52 -42.10 -6.43
CA ARG A 53 -27.88 -42.47 -6.85
C ARG A 53 -27.93 -43.35 -8.10
N LYS A 54 -26.91 -43.28 -8.96
CA LYS A 54 -26.86 -44.00 -10.24
C LYS A 54 -25.49 -44.63 -10.40
N LEU A 55 -25.45 -45.88 -10.87
CA LEU A 55 -24.21 -46.51 -11.29
C LEU A 55 -23.66 -45.74 -12.51
N GLN A 56 -22.61 -44.95 -12.30
CA GLN A 56 -21.91 -44.20 -13.35
C GLN A 56 -20.65 -44.94 -13.79
N ASP A 57 -20.16 -44.61 -14.99
CA ASP A 57 -18.81 -44.96 -15.41
C ASP A 57 -17.81 -44.34 -14.42
N GLN A 58 -17.02 -45.21 -13.78
CA GLN A 58 -16.12 -44.79 -12.69
C GLN A 58 -14.95 -43.94 -13.21
N ASP A 59 -14.48 -44.18 -14.43
CA ASP A 59 -13.40 -43.41 -15.03
C ASP A 59 -13.86 -42.00 -15.41
N GLU A 60 -15.11 -41.87 -15.89
CA GLU A 60 -15.73 -40.57 -16.18
C GLU A 60 -16.00 -39.76 -14.90
N TYR A 61 -16.54 -40.43 -13.88
CA TYR A 61 -16.78 -39.81 -12.57
C TYR A 61 -15.49 -39.28 -11.95
N GLU A 62 -14.43 -40.11 -11.90
CA GLU A 62 -13.16 -39.74 -11.29
C GLU A 62 -12.53 -38.55 -12.02
N LYS A 63 -12.53 -38.54 -13.35
CA LYS A 63 -12.04 -37.39 -14.15
C LYS A 63 -12.81 -36.11 -13.85
N LYS A 64 -14.14 -36.16 -13.79
CA LYS A 64 -14.99 -35.01 -13.50
C LYS A 64 -14.77 -34.50 -12.08
N TYR A 65 -14.70 -35.41 -11.10
CA TYR A 65 -14.47 -35.08 -9.70
C TYR A 65 -13.10 -34.43 -9.49
N VAL A 66 -12.03 -35.04 -9.99
CA VAL A 66 -10.66 -34.50 -9.90
C VAL A 66 -10.58 -33.11 -10.55
N SER A 67 -11.21 -32.92 -11.71
CA SER A 67 -11.27 -31.61 -12.37
C SER A 67 -11.95 -30.55 -11.50
N LEU A 68 -13.09 -30.89 -10.87
CA LEU A 68 -13.81 -29.97 -9.99
C LEU A 68 -13.03 -29.63 -8.72
N VAL A 69 -12.39 -30.63 -8.09
CA VAL A 69 -11.54 -30.42 -6.91
C VAL A 69 -10.33 -29.54 -7.24
N ASN A 70 -9.68 -29.77 -8.38
CA ASN A 70 -8.56 -28.94 -8.82
C ASN A 70 -8.98 -27.49 -9.09
N ARG A 71 -10.17 -27.29 -9.66
CA ARG A 71 -10.73 -25.94 -9.86
C ARG A 71 -11.05 -25.28 -8.51
N PHE A 72 -11.66 -26.02 -7.59
CA PHE A 72 -11.97 -25.53 -6.24
C PHE A 72 -10.69 -25.04 -5.54
N ASN A 73 -9.65 -25.87 -5.51
CA ASN A 73 -8.38 -25.55 -4.87
C ASN A 73 -7.70 -24.33 -5.52
N THR A 74 -7.76 -24.22 -6.85
CA THR A 74 -7.23 -23.06 -7.58
C THR A 74 -7.94 -21.76 -7.19
N VAL A 75 -9.27 -21.77 -7.19
CA VAL A 75 -10.09 -20.59 -6.83
C VAL A 75 -9.88 -20.23 -5.36
N GLU A 76 -9.82 -21.23 -4.47
CA GLU A 76 -9.57 -21.01 -3.04
C GLU A 76 -8.18 -20.40 -2.78
N SER A 77 -7.14 -20.90 -3.47
CA SER A 77 -5.79 -20.35 -3.38
C SER A 77 -5.76 -18.89 -3.83
N ARG A 78 -6.38 -18.59 -4.97
CA ARG A 78 -6.44 -17.21 -5.47
C ARG A 78 -7.21 -16.30 -4.52
N LEU A 79 -8.31 -16.77 -3.94
CA LEU A 79 -9.08 -16.02 -2.95
C LEU A 79 -8.24 -15.68 -1.71
N LYS A 80 -7.43 -16.63 -1.22
CA LYS A 80 -6.51 -16.41 -0.10
C LYS A 80 -5.47 -15.33 -0.44
N GLU A 81 -4.88 -15.38 -1.63
CA GLU A 81 -3.93 -14.37 -2.10
C GLU A 81 -4.55 -12.97 -2.19
N VAL A 82 -5.75 -12.86 -2.78
CA VAL A 82 -6.46 -11.59 -2.92
C VAL A 82 -6.79 -10.99 -1.55
N LYS A 83 -7.30 -11.81 -0.62
CA LYS A 83 -7.59 -11.37 0.76
C LYS A 83 -6.33 -10.88 1.47
N ALA A 84 -5.21 -11.60 1.33
CA ALA A 84 -3.94 -11.17 1.90
C ALA A 84 -3.47 -9.84 1.31
N GLY A 85 -3.58 -9.65 0.00
CA GLY A 85 -3.22 -8.39 -0.67
C GLY A 85 -4.07 -7.19 -0.26
N ILE A 86 -5.37 -7.40 0.01
CA ILE A 86 -6.25 -6.35 0.56
C ILE A 86 -5.78 -5.95 1.95
N VAL A 87 -5.55 -6.92 2.84
CA VAL A 87 -5.09 -6.66 4.22
C VAL A 87 -3.75 -5.92 4.23
N GLU A 88 -2.80 -6.36 3.39
CA GLU A 88 -1.49 -5.70 3.29
C GLU A 88 -1.62 -4.24 2.82
N LYS A 89 -2.41 -3.98 1.77
CA LYS A 89 -2.63 -2.63 1.26
C LYS A 89 -3.32 -1.74 2.30
N GLN A 90 -4.32 -2.25 3.01
CA GLN A 90 -5.01 -1.49 4.04
C GLN A 90 -4.09 -1.20 5.24
N ALA A 91 -3.28 -2.16 5.68
CA ALA A 91 -2.32 -1.94 6.75
C ALA A 91 -1.29 -0.84 6.39
N ARG A 92 -0.76 -0.88 5.16
CA ARG A 92 0.17 0.16 4.66
C ARG A 92 -0.50 1.52 4.53
N ARG A 93 -1.78 1.55 4.14
CA ARG A 93 -2.57 2.78 4.10
C ARG A 93 -2.72 3.38 5.49
N ASP A 94 -3.09 2.56 6.47
CA ASP A 94 -3.28 2.99 7.87
C ASP A 94 -1.98 3.54 8.46
N GLU A 95 -0.84 2.89 8.19
CA GLU A 95 0.50 3.36 8.60
C GLU A 95 0.81 4.75 8.03
N VAL A 96 0.54 4.95 6.73
CA VAL A 96 0.76 6.24 6.07
C VAL A 96 -0.19 7.31 6.60
N GLU A 97 -1.46 6.97 6.80
CA GLU A 97 -2.44 7.90 7.37
C GLU A 97 -2.04 8.33 8.79
N TYR A 98 -1.59 7.39 9.63
CA TYR A 98 -1.07 7.68 10.96
C TYR A 98 0.16 8.60 10.92
N PHE A 99 1.12 8.33 10.05
CA PHE A 99 2.30 9.20 9.85
C PHE A 99 1.89 10.62 9.47
N ILE A 100 0.93 10.79 8.54
CA ILE A 100 0.43 12.10 8.13
C ILE A 100 -0.27 12.82 9.29
N GLU A 101 -1.05 12.11 10.12
CA GLU A 101 -1.69 12.70 11.28
C GLU A 101 -0.68 13.20 12.30
N ASP A 102 0.36 12.41 12.60
CA ASP A 102 1.43 12.83 13.50
C ASP A 102 2.24 14.00 12.92
N LEU A 103 2.51 13.98 11.61
CA LEU A 103 3.15 15.10 10.93
C LEU A 103 2.31 16.38 11.06
N LYS A 104 0.99 16.30 10.88
CA LYS A 104 0.07 17.46 11.03
C LYS A 104 0.14 18.06 12.44
N LYS A 105 0.24 17.24 13.49
CA LYS A 105 0.33 17.68 14.89
C LYS A 105 1.62 18.42 15.22
N GLN A 106 2.70 18.23 14.47
CA GLN A 106 3.94 18.96 14.71
C GLN A 106 3.74 20.46 14.48
N ASP A 107 4.09 21.28 15.46
CA ASP A 107 4.02 22.73 15.34
C ASP A 107 4.92 23.23 14.21
N LEU A 108 4.34 24.06 13.35
CA LEU A 108 5.11 24.80 12.36
C LEU A 108 5.93 25.85 13.11
N LEU A 109 7.19 26.01 12.74
CA LEU A 109 7.96 27.15 13.22
C LEU A 109 7.27 28.44 12.75
N THR A 110 6.62 29.11 13.70
CA THR A 110 5.96 30.40 13.49
C THR A 110 6.93 31.57 13.70
N ALA A 111 8.10 31.30 14.28
CA ALA A 111 9.18 32.24 14.49
C ALA A 111 10.51 31.62 14.09
N PHE A 112 11.51 32.47 13.84
CA PHE A 112 12.88 32.03 13.64
C PHE A 112 13.37 31.32 14.91
N ASP A 113 13.94 30.13 14.73
CA ASP A 113 14.60 29.37 15.79
C ASP A 113 16.04 29.10 15.33
N GLU A 114 17.00 29.58 16.12
CA GLU A 114 18.43 29.48 15.81
C GLU A 114 18.90 28.03 15.74
N ASN A 115 18.43 27.16 16.63
CA ASN A 115 18.84 25.75 16.64
C ASN A 115 18.32 25.02 15.40
N VAL A 116 17.08 25.31 14.99
CA VAL A 116 16.52 24.73 13.77
C VAL A 116 17.24 25.26 12.54
N TRP A 117 17.51 26.57 12.48
CA TRP A 117 18.25 27.16 11.37
C TRP A 117 19.66 26.56 11.25
N LEU A 118 20.38 26.42 12.38
CA LEU A 118 21.70 25.77 12.42
C LEU A 118 21.63 24.30 11.99
N SER A 119 20.57 23.56 12.38
CA SER A 119 20.40 22.17 11.96
C SER A 119 20.20 21.99 10.46
N MET A 120 19.83 23.05 9.74
CA MET A 120 19.67 23.03 8.29
C MET A 120 20.96 23.39 7.55
N VAL A 121 21.96 23.95 8.22
CA VAL A 121 23.26 24.29 7.63
C VAL A 121 24.11 23.03 7.54
N ASP A 122 24.60 22.72 6.35
CA ASP A 122 25.56 21.64 6.09
C ASP A 122 26.98 22.10 6.46
N TYR A 123 27.42 23.22 5.89
CA TYR A 123 28.70 23.85 6.21
C TYR A 123 28.68 25.35 5.88
N LEU A 124 29.68 26.07 6.38
CA LEU A 124 29.91 27.48 6.05
C LEU A 124 31.32 27.70 5.51
N ILE A 125 31.45 28.66 4.59
CA ILE A 125 32.71 29.10 4.01
C ILE A 125 32.94 30.56 4.40
N VAL A 126 34.09 30.85 5.02
CA VAL A 126 34.52 32.22 5.35
C VAL A 126 35.62 32.63 4.37
N HIS A 127 35.39 33.73 3.68
CA HIS A 127 36.34 34.30 2.71
C HIS A 127 37.25 35.35 3.37
N LYS A 128 38.43 35.55 2.78
CA LYS A 128 39.43 36.50 3.31
C LYS A 128 38.97 37.96 3.30
N ASP A 129 38.00 38.30 2.47
CA ASP A 129 37.40 39.63 2.35
C ASP A 129 36.23 39.85 3.33
N GLY A 130 35.99 38.90 4.25
CA GLY A 130 34.95 38.99 5.27
C GLY A 130 33.58 38.44 4.84
N LYS A 131 33.43 37.98 3.60
CA LYS A 131 32.19 37.36 3.13
C LYS A 131 31.99 35.97 3.73
N VAL A 132 30.75 35.63 4.03
CA VAL A 132 30.37 34.32 4.56
C VAL A 132 29.31 33.69 3.64
N GLU A 133 29.52 32.42 3.30
CA GLU A 133 28.54 31.61 2.57
C GLU A 133 28.07 30.45 3.44
N PHE A 134 26.76 30.28 3.58
CA PHE A 134 26.13 29.14 4.25
C PHE A 134 25.58 28.20 3.19
N ALA A 135 26.02 26.95 3.19
CA ALA A 135 25.46 25.87 2.39
C ALA A 135 24.45 25.10 3.25
N PHE A 136 23.23 24.95 2.79
CA PHE A 136 22.18 24.20 3.48
C PHE A 136 22.09 22.76 2.98
N LEU A 137 21.53 21.87 3.81
CA LEU A 137 21.34 20.45 3.50
C LEU A 137 20.50 20.19 2.23
N ASP A 138 19.67 21.15 1.82
CA ASP A 138 18.87 21.08 0.58
C ASP A 138 19.63 21.55 -0.67
N GLY A 139 20.89 21.95 -0.51
CA GLY A 139 21.76 22.46 -1.57
C GLY A 139 21.62 23.96 -1.85
N SER A 140 20.76 24.68 -1.13
CA SER A 140 20.66 26.14 -1.24
C SER A 140 21.88 26.83 -0.60
N VAL A 141 22.24 28.02 -1.10
CA VAL A 141 23.39 28.80 -0.61
C VAL A 141 22.96 30.23 -0.28
N MET A 142 23.24 30.69 0.94
CA MET A 142 23.02 32.07 1.38
C MET A 142 24.36 32.78 1.53
N LYS A 143 24.50 33.97 0.95
CA LYS A 143 25.70 34.80 1.04
C LYS A 143 25.43 36.02 1.89
N ILE A 144 26.34 36.32 2.81
CA ILE A 144 26.32 37.52 3.63
C ILE A 144 27.60 38.30 3.35
N ASP A 145 27.43 39.54 2.88
CA ASP A 145 28.50 40.51 2.78
C ASP A 145 28.69 41.21 4.13
N GLY A 146 29.94 41.34 4.57
CA GLY A 146 30.32 41.96 5.86
C GLY A 146 30.39 43.48 5.83
#